data_AF-A0A348W7T4-F1
#
_entry.id   AF-A0A348W7T4-F1
#
_cell.length_a   1.000
_cell.length_b   1.000
_cell.length_c   1.000
_cell.angle_alpha   90.00
_cell.angle_beta   90.00
_cell.angle_gamma   90.00
#
_symmetry.space_group_name_H-M   'P 1'
#
loop_
_entity.id
_entity.type
_entity.pdbx_description
1 polymer ?
#
loop_
_entity_poly.entity_id
_entity_poly.type
_entity_poly.pdbx_seq_one_letter_code
_entity_poly.pdbx_strand_id
1 'polypeptide(L)'
;EPGSAMHIHQSVLDLKTGENIFSTPEGEETDAFRHFLGGMQKHLPAAIAVLAPYVNSYRRYVKDHAAPINLAWARDNRTTGLRIPISSPKARRIENRLAGMDCNPYLGIAASLACGL
;
A
#
# COMPACT_ATOMS: atom_id res chain seq x y z
N GLU A 1 9.53 2.06 -22.35
CA GLU A 1 9.45 3.17 -21.37
C GLU A 1 8.81 2.69 -20.08
N PRO A 2 9.00 3.38 -18.94
CA PRO A 2 8.35 3.04 -17.67
C PRO A 2 6.82 3.24 -17.75
N GLY A 3 6.04 2.33 -17.16
CA GLY A 3 4.58 2.51 -17.05
C GLY A 3 4.18 3.44 -15.90
N SER A 4 2.98 4.03 -15.98
CA SER A 4 2.45 4.94 -14.95
C SER A 4 1.75 4.20 -13.80
N ALA A 5 1.84 4.73 -12.59
CA ALA A 5 1.33 4.13 -11.35
C ALA A 5 0.39 5.08 -10.60
N MET A 6 -0.52 4.52 -9.82
CA MET A 6 -1.23 5.25 -8.76
C MET A 6 -0.85 4.61 -7.42
N HIS A 7 0.22 5.08 -6.78
CA HIS A 7 0.55 4.59 -5.44
C HIS A 7 -0.50 5.08 -4.44
N ILE A 8 -0.95 4.17 -3.58
CA ILE A 8 -1.95 4.48 -2.56
C ILE A 8 -1.25 4.51 -1.21
N HIS A 9 -1.19 5.70 -0.60
CA HIS A 9 -0.68 5.87 0.75
C HIS A 9 -1.83 5.82 1.76
N GLN A 10 -1.75 4.95 2.75
CA GLN A 10 -2.81 4.79 3.76
C GLN A 10 -2.25 4.88 5.18
N SER A 11 -2.91 5.72 5.97
CA SER A 11 -2.83 5.79 7.43
C SER A 11 -4.25 5.73 7.98
N VAL A 12 -4.40 5.21 9.20
CA VAL A 12 -5.69 5.18 9.90
C VAL A 12 -5.59 6.07 11.11
N LEU A 13 -6.57 6.98 11.27
CA LEU A 13 -6.63 7.91 12.39
C LEU A 13 -7.75 7.50 13.34
N ASP A 14 -7.50 7.61 14.63
CA ASP A 14 -8.56 7.51 15.62
C ASP A 14 -9.50 8.71 15.49
N LEU A 15 -10.81 8.46 15.40
CA LEU A 15 -11.79 9.52 15.17
C LEU A 15 -11.98 10.46 16.36
N LYS A 16 -11.66 10.01 17.59
CA LYS A 16 -11.84 10.81 18.80
C LYS A 16 -10.62 11.68 19.07
N THR A 17 -9.42 11.13 18.90
CA THR A 17 -8.17 11.83 19.21
C THR A 17 -7.54 12.50 17.99
N GLY A 18 -7.86 12.03 16.78
CA GLY A 18 -7.21 12.46 15.54
C GLY A 18 -5.79 11.88 15.37
N GLU A 19 -5.33 11.04 16.30
CA GLU A 19 -3.98 10.48 16.28
C GLU A 19 -3.88 9.28 15.32
N ASN A 20 -2.70 9.12 14.73
CA ASN A 20 -2.43 8.02 13.82
C ASN A 20 -2.23 6.71 14.57
N ILE A 21 -3.14 5.75 14.38
CA ILE A 21 -3.14 4.49 15.15
C ILE A 21 -1.98 3.58 14.79
N PHE A 22 -1.23 3.88 13.72
CA PHE A 22 -0.04 3.12 13.32
C PHE A 22 1.20 3.45 14.16
N SER A 23 1.11 4.42 15.04
CA SER A 23 2.23 4.88 15.85
C SER A 23 1.88 4.91 17.34
N THR A 24 2.79 4.43 18.19
CA THR A 24 2.71 4.68 19.63
C THR A 24 3.05 6.15 19.92
N PRO A 25 2.73 6.66 21.13
CA PRO A 25 3.16 8.01 21.54
C PRO A 25 4.68 8.22 21.48
N GLU A 26 5.47 7.16 21.68
CA GLU A 26 6.94 7.16 21.61
C GLU A 26 7.46 7.11 20.17
N GLY A 27 6.58 6.90 19.20
CA GLY A 27 6.90 6.86 17.77
C GLY A 27 7.17 5.48 17.21
N GLU A 28 6.96 4.42 17.98
CA GLU A 28 7.14 3.03 17.52
C GLU A 28 5.93 2.54 16.71
N GLU A 29 6.13 1.49 15.91
CA GLU A 29 5.05 0.86 15.14
C GLU A 29 4.11 0.06 16.06
N THR A 30 2.79 0.31 15.96
CA THR A 30 1.79 -0.43 16.74
C THR A 30 1.49 -1.81 16.16
N ASP A 31 0.80 -2.65 16.94
CA ASP A 31 0.25 -3.90 16.41
C ASP A 31 -0.79 -3.66 15.32
N ALA A 32 -1.58 -2.59 15.41
CA ALA A 32 -2.52 -2.19 14.36
C ALA A 32 -1.79 -1.95 13.02
N PHE A 33 -0.63 -1.30 13.04
CA PHE A 33 0.21 -1.15 11.85
C PHE A 33 0.67 -2.51 11.29
N ARG A 34 1.16 -3.40 12.15
CA ARG A 34 1.68 -4.72 11.75
C ARG A 34 0.57 -5.62 11.21
N HIS A 35 -0.61 -5.61 11.83
CA HIS A 35 -1.79 -6.33 11.34
C HIS A 35 -2.27 -5.78 10.01
N PHE A 36 -2.32 -4.45 9.85
CA PHE A 36 -2.72 -3.82 8.60
C PHE A 36 -1.78 -4.18 7.45
N LEU A 37 -0.47 -4.17 7.72
CA LEU A 37 0.56 -4.62 6.78
C LEU A 37 0.41 -6.11 6.43
N GLY A 38 0.21 -6.97 7.43
CA GLY A 38 0.02 -8.41 7.23
C GLY A 38 -1.25 -8.75 6.45
N GLY A 39 -2.35 -8.04 6.71
CA GLY A 39 -3.59 -8.12 5.93
C GLY A 39 -3.34 -7.78 4.47
N MET A 40 -2.67 -6.64 4.21
CA MET A 40 -2.32 -6.23 2.85
C MET A 40 -1.52 -7.32 2.12
N GLN A 41 -0.48 -7.87 2.74
CA GLN A 41 0.30 -8.96 2.14
C GLN A 41 -0.57 -10.18 1.81
N LYS A 42 -1.54 -10.52 2.66
CA LYS A 42 -2.41 -11.68 2.48
C LYS A 42 -3.48 -11.49 1.40
N HIS A 43 -4.08 -10.30 1.33
CA HIS A 43 -5.33 -10.09 0.59
C HIS A 43 -5.17 -9.37 -0.75
N LEU A 44 -4.08 -8.60 -0.95
CA LEU A 44 -3.84 -7.92 -2.23
C LEU A 44 -3.81 -8.82 -3.47
N PRO A 45 -3.36 -10.09 -3.44
CA PRO A 45 -3.47 -10.98 -4.60
C PRO A 45 -4.91 -11.18 -5.06
N ALA A 46 -5.85 -11.29 -4.12
CA ALA A 46 -7.27 -11.46 -4.43
C ALA A 46 -7.90 -10.17 -4.97
N ALA A 47 -7.37 -9.01 -4.56
CA ALA A 47 -7.82 -7.70 -5.00
C ALA A 47 -7.16 -7.20 -6.30
N ILE A 48 -6.20 -7.94 -6.87
CA ILE A 48 -5.36 -7.44 -7.97
C ILE A 48 -6.18 -7.06 -9.21
N ALA A 49 -7.27 -7.77 -9.50
CA ALA A 49 -8.15 -7.44 -10.62
C ALA A 49 -8.86 -6.08 -10.47
N VAL A 50 -8.98 -5.56 -9.24
CA VAL A 50 -9.48 -4.21 -8.99
C VAL A 50 -8.38 -3.16 -9.18
N LEU A 51 -7.15 -3.48 -8.77
CA LEU A 51 -5.99 -2.58 -8.79
C LEU A 51 -5.29 -2.53 -10.18
N ALA A 52 -5.48 -3.57 -10.98
CA ALA A 52 -4.95 -3.77 -12.33
C ALA A 52 -6.06 -4.34 -13.22
N PRO A 53 -7.06 -3.51 -13.60
CA PRO A 53 -8.31 -3.99 -14.18
C PRO A 53 -8.23 -4.34 -15.68
N TYR A 54 -7.18 -3.93 -16.38
CA TYR A 54 -7.04 -4.14 -17.82
C TYR A 54 -5.86 -5.05 -18.14
N VAL A 55 -5.89 -5.68 -19.32
CA VAL A 55 -4.75 -6.47 -19.83
C VAL A 55 -3.46 -5.65 -19.85
N ASN A 56 -3.54 -4.35 -20.18
CA ASN A 56 -2.39 -3.46 -20.19
C ASN A 56 -1.81 -3.21 -18.79
N SER A 57 -2.62 -3.29 -17.73
CA SER A 57 -2.15 -3.14 -16.35
C SER A 57 -1.07 -4.18 -16.00
N TYR A 58 -1.25 -5.42 -16.47
CA TYR A 58 -0.32 -6.53 -16.20
C TYR A 58 0.99 -6.43 -17.00
N ARG A 59 1.02 -5.70 -18.12
CA ARG A 59 2.27 -5.40 -18.85
C ARG A 59 3.24 -4.55 -18.03
N ARG A 60 2.77 -3.97 -16.93
CA ARG A 60 3.58 -3.21 -15.98
C ARG A 60 4.33 -4.14 -15.01
N TYR A 61 3.77 -5.31 -14.70
CA TYR A 61 4.34 -6.27 -13.77
C TYR A 61 5.40 -7.16 -14.45
N VAL A 62 6.53 -6.54 -14.80
CA VAL A 62 7.65 -7.21 -15.47
C VAL A 62 8.84 -7.23 -14.53
N LYS A 63 9.56 -8.36 -14.52
CA LYS A 63 10.81 -8.52 -13.77
C LYS A 63 11.81 -7.44 -14.17
N ASP A 64 12.60 -6.97 -13.20
CA ASP A 64 13.69 -6.00 -13.38
C ASP A 64 13.24 -4.61 -13.88
N HIS A 65 11.95 -4.29 -13.75
CA HIS A 65 11.38 -2.98 -14.01
C HIS A 65 10.91 -2.27 -12.72
N ALA A 66 10.48 -1.02 -12.86
CA ALA A 66 10.17 -0.13 -11.73
C ALA A 66 8.90 -0.51 -10.93
N ALA A 67 7.97 -1.26 -11.54
CA ALA A 67 6.76 -1.70 -10.86
C ALA A 67 7.03 -2.98 -10.06
N PRO A 68 6.55 -3.06 -8.81
CA PRO A 68 6.78 -4.24 -7.99
C PRO A 68 5.97 -5.43 -8.51
N ILE A 69 6.59 -6.60 -8.44
CA ILE A 69 6.01 -7.91 -8.81
C ILE A 69 5.92 -8.84 -7.58
N ASN A 70 5.95 -8.27 -6.39
CA ASN A 70 5.99 -8.98 -5.12
C ASN A 70 5.12 -8.28 -4.07
N LEU A 71 4.87 -8.97 -2.97
CA LEU A 71 4.20 -8.45 -1.78
C LEU A 71 5.15 -8.37 -0.59
N ALA A 72 6.46 -8.34 -0.83
CA ALA A 72 7.39 -8.02 0.23
C ALA A 72 7.13 -6.58 0.69
N TRP A 73 7.62 -6.27 1.88
CA TRP A 73 7.62 -4.93 2.41
C TRP A 73 8.99 -4.57 2.96
N ALA A 74 9.30 -3.28 2.93
CA ALA A 74 10.49 -2.76 3.59
C ALA A 74 10.38 -1.25 3.81
N ARG A 75 11.17 -0.76 4.75
CA ARG A 75 11.34 0.68 5.01
C ARG A 75 12.12 1.31 3.88
N ASP A 76 11.52 2.32 3.27
CA ASP A 76 12.00 3.13 2.15
C ASP A 76 12.55 2.37 0.92
N ASN A 77 12.26 1.08 0.79
CA ASN A 77 12.72 0.29 -0.34
C ASN A 77 11.66 0.25 -1.45
N ARG A 78 11.98 0.86 -2.60
CA ARG A 78 11.08 0.98 -3.75
C ARG A 78 10.94 -0.31 -4.59
N THR A 79 11.73 -1.34 -4.32
CA THR A 79 11.62 -2.65 -5.01
C THR A 79 10.52 -3.54 -4.42
N THR A 80 10.01 -3.17 -3.23
CA THR A 80 8.93 -3.89 -2.56
C THR A 80 7.55 -3.42 -3.02
N GLY A 81 6.55 -4.32 -2.98
CA GLY A 81 5.17 -3.98 -3.28
C GLY A 81 4.52 -3.06 -2.25
N LEU A 82 4.94 -3.20 -0.99
CA LEU A 82 4.46 -2.42 0.14
C LEU A 82 5.63 -1.66 0.76
N ARG A 83 5.73 -0.36 0.50
CA ARG A 83 6.81 0.46 1.06
C ARG A 83 6.32 1.18 2.31
N ILE A 84 7.19 1.27 3.31
CA ILE A 84 6.99 2.15 4.48
C ILE A 84 7.89 3.38 4.31
N PRO A 85 7.36 4.54 3.89
CA PRO A 85 8.17 5.74 3.69
C PRO A 85 8.76 6.24 5.02
N ILE A 86 9.94 6.89 4.95
CA ILE A 86 10.48 7.63 6.09
C ILE A 86 9.53 8.78 6.41
N SER A 87 9.08 8.87 7.65
CA SER A 87 8.16 9.90 8.10
C SER A 87 8.22 10.08 9.62
N SER A 88 7.65 11.19 10.12
CA SER A 88 7.31 11.31 11.53
C SER A 88 6.22 10.30 11.92
N PRO A 89 6.07 9.99 13.23
CA PRO A 89 5.01 9.10 13.72
C PRO A 89 3.60 9.51 13.27
N LYS A 90 3.30 10.82 13.25
CA LYS A 90 2.00 11.35 12.80
C LYS A 90 1.72 11.05 11.32
N ALA A 91 2.76 11.00 10.49
CA ALA A 91 2.65 10.77 9.05
C ALA A 91 2.97 9.32 8.62
N ARG A 92 3.10 8.37 9.57
CA ARG A 92 3.36 6.96 9.29
C ARG A 92 2.24 6.37 8.44
N ARG A 93 2.63 5.69 7.36
CA ARG A 93 1.71 5.14 6.37
C ARG A 93 2.34 3.98 5.62
N ILE A 94 1.49 3.14 5.05
CA ILE A 94 1.90 2.12 4.07
C ILE A 94 1.65 2.68 2.67
N GLU A 95 2.62 2.56 1.77
CA GLU A 95 2.47 2.84 0.35
C GLU A 95 2.24 1.50 -0.39
N ASN A 96 1.00 1.28 -0.85
CA ASN A 96 0.68 0.22 -1.80
C ASN A 96 1.04 0.68 -3.21
N ARG A 97 1.98 -0.02 -3.83
CA ARG A 97 2.60 0.35 -5.12
C ARG A 97 2.07 -0.46 -6.30
N LEU A 98 1.13 -1.37 -6.08
CA LEU A 98 0.62 -2.29 -7.11
C LEU A 98 -0.30 -1.58 -8.10
N ALA A 99 -1.16 -0.68 -7.64
CA ALA A 99 -2.21 -0.09 -8.46
C ALA A 99 -1.67 0.73 -9.65
N GLY A 100 -2.28 0.52 -10.81
CA GLY A 100 -2.02 1.30 -12.03
C GLY A 100 -2.84 2.60 -12.05
N MET A 101 -2.45 3.56 -12.90
CA MET A 101 -3.23 4.79 -13.15
C MET A 101 -4.60 4.53 -13.77
N ASP A 102 -4.77 3.36 -14.36
CA ASP A 102 -5.98 2.86 -14.99
C ASP A 102 -6.95 2.21 -13.98
N CYS A 103 -6.56 2.12 -12.70
CA CYS A 103 -7.43 1.72 -11.60
C CYS A 103 -8.54 2.76 -11.39
N ASN A 104 -9.77 2.30 -11.16
CA ASN A 104 -10.82 3.17 -10.64
C ASN A 104 -10.41 3.65 -9.23
N PRO A 105 -10.27 4.96 -8.96
CA PRO A 105 -9.71 5.44 -7.71
C PRO A 105 -10.55 5.08 -6.49
N TYR A 106 -11.89 5.08 -6.61
CA TYR A 106 -12.78 4.72 -5.51
C TYR A 106 -12.62 3.24 -5.13
N LEU A 107 -12.67 2.36 -6.12
CA LEU A 107 -12.52 0.91 -5.90
C LEU A 107 -11.10 0.56 -5.45
N GLY A 108 -10.08 1.23 -5.99
CA GLY A 108 -8.69 1.01 -5.60
C GLY A 108 -8.41 1.37 -4.15
N ILE A 109 -8.89 2.54 -3.70
CA ILE A 109 -8.77 2.96 -2.30
C ILE A 109 -9.56 2.02 -1.39
N ALA A 110 -10.80 1.69 -1.75
CA ALA A 110 -11.65 0.79 -0.97
C ALA A 110 -11.06 -0.62 -0.86
N ALA A 111 -10.58 -1.20 -1.96
CA ALA A 111 -9.96 -2.51 -1.98
C ALA A 111 -8.64 -2.53 -1.19
N SER A 112 -7.81 -1.50 -1.33
CA SER A 112 -6.56 -1.38 -0.57
C SER A 112 -6.80 -1.25 0.93
N LEU A 113 -7.83 -0.48 1.33
CA LEU A 113 -8.27 -0.40 2.73
C LEU A 113 -8.78 -1.75 3.24
N ALA A 114 -9.69 -2.40 2.50
CA ALA A 114 -10.28 -3.68 2.87
C ALA A 114 -9.24 -4.80 2.97
N CYS A 115 -8.14 -4.73 2.20
CA CYS A 115 -7.06 -5.70 2.34
C CYS A 115 -6.29 -5.54 3.66
N GLY A 116 -6.21 -4.32 4.22
CA GLY A 116 -5.52 -4.09 5.48
C GLY A 116 -6.38 -4.24 6.74
N LEU A 117 -7.71 -4.27 6.62
CA LEU A 117 -8.62 -4.50 7.75
C LEU A 117 -8.84 -5.99 8.00
#